data_AF-A0A2H0EU65-F1
#
_entry.id   AF-A0A2H0EU65-F1
#
_cell.length_a   1.000
_cell.length_b   1.000
_cell.length_c   1.000
_cell.angle_alpha   90.00
_cell.angle_beta   90.00
_cell.angle_gamma   90.00
#
_symmetry.space_group_name_H-M   'P 1'
#
loop_
_entity.id
_entity.type
_entity.pdbx_description
1 polymer ?
#
loop_
_entity_poly.entity_id
_entity_poly.type
_entity_poly.pdbx_seq_one_letter_code
_entity_poly.pdbx_strand_id
1 'polypeptide(L)' 'QPQALEVLDESEQHRGHGGWREGGETHFRVRMTARAFDGQSRVASQRAVNKVLAEELAGPVHALALELRGAEA' A
#
# COMPACT_ATOMS: atom_id res chain seq x y z
N GLN A 1 0.80 -11.34 11.42
CA GLN A 1 2.04 -10.55 11.25
C GLN A 1 2.66 -10.92 9.91
N PRO A 2 3.17 -9.96 9.13
CA PRO A 2 3.81 -10.24 7.85
C PRO A 2 5.17 -10.92 8.04
N GLN A 3 5.54 -11.80 7.11
CA GLN A 3 6.89 -12.37 7.03
C GLN A 3 7.90 -11.37 6.43
N ALA A 4 7.42 -10.53 5.49
CA ALA A 4 8.19 -9.45 4.90
C ALA A 4 7.29 -8.24 4.70
N LEU A 5 7.80 -7.05 5.00
CA LEU A 5 7.10 -5.79 4.80
C LEU A 5 8.11 -4.73 4.37
N GLU A 6 7.84 -4.10 3.24
CA GLU A 6 8.55 -2.94 2.73
C GLU A 6 7.51 -1.83 2.47
N VAL A 7 7.78 -0.64 2.99
CA VAL A 7 6.96 0.55 2.78
C VAL A 7 7.86 1.61 2.17
N LEU A 8 7.55 2.04 0.96
CA LEU A 8 8.33 3.03 0.22
C LEU A 8 7.47 4.27 0.01
N ASP A 9 8.02 5.43 0.39
CA ASP A 9 7.48 6.72 -0.03
C ASP A 9 7.93 7.01 -1.47
N GLU A 10 6.96 7.01 -2.39
CA GLU A 10 7.14 7.32 -3.81
C GLU A 10 6.64 8.74 -4.15
N SER A 11 6.36 9.57 -3.14
CA SER A 11 5.79 10.92 -3.33
C SER A 11 6.63 11.74 -4.28
N GLU A 12 7.94 11.80 -4.08
CA GLU A 12 8.81 12.65 -4.88
C GLU A 12 8.84 12.26 -6.37
N GLN A 13 8.61 10.98 -6.69
CA GLN A 13 8.47 10.50 -8.07
C GLN A 13 7.22 11.06 -8.77
N HIS A 14 6.27 11.59 -8.00
CA HIS A 14 5.01 12.16 -8.46
C HIS A 14 4.99 13.69 -8.37
N ARG A 15 6.16 14.35 -8.22
CA ARG A 15 6.25 15.82 -8.22
C ARG A 15 5.56 16.41 -9.45
N GLY A 16 4.61 17.32 -9.22
CA GLY A 16 3.81 17.96 -10.27
C GLY A 16 2.50 17.26 -10.63
N HIS A 17 2.23 16.06 -10.09
CA HIS A 17 0.91 15.42 -10.17
C HIS A 17 -0.06 16.05 -9.17
N GLY A 18 -1.37 16.08 -9.47
CA GLY A 18 -2.37 16.81 -8.67
C GLY A 18 -2.51 16.31 -7.22
N GLY A 19 -2.09 15.08 -6.93
CA GLY A 19 -2.08 14.51 -5.59
C GLY A 19 -0.80 14.72 -4.77
N TRP A 20 0.26 15.24 -5.39
CA TRP A 20 1.55 15.44 -4.73
C TRP A 20 1.54 16.68 -3.85
N ARG A 21 2.27 16.61 -2.73
CA ARG A 21 2.47 17.73 -1.80
C ARG A 21 3.92 17.74 -1.34
N GLU A 22 4.43 18.94 -1.08
CA GLU A 22 5.75 19.11 -0.50
C GLU A 22 5.80 18.49 0.91
N GLY A 23 6.90 17.82 1.24
CA GLY A 23 7.06 17.09 2.50
C GLY A 23 6.92 15.56 2.40
N GLY A 24 6.43 15.03 1.27
CA GLY A 24 6.31 13.58 1.06
C GLY A 24 4.99 12.99 1.56
N GLU A 25 4.98 11.70 1.84
CA GLU A 25 3.87 10.94 2.45
C GLU A 25 2.51 11.02 1.72
N THR A 26 2.52 11.28 0.41
CA THR A 26 1.31 11.32 -0.43
C THR A 26 1.15 10.09 -1.30
N HIS A 27 2.23 9.48 -1.76
CA HIS A 27 2.19 8.29 -2.62
C HIS A 27 3.06 7.20 -2.01
N PHE A 28 2.47 6.05 -1.73
CA PHE A 28 3.19 4.93 -1.14
C PHE A 28 3.14 3.69 -2.02
N ARG A 29 4.21 2.90 -1.97
CA ARG A 29 4.19 1.49 -2.35
C ARG A 29 4.39 0.63 -1.11
N VAL A 30 3.54 -0.38 -0.97
CA VAL A 30 3.71 -1.42 0.04
C VAL A 30 3.92 -2.76 -0.65
N ARG A 31 5.05 -3.40 -0.33
CA ARG A 31 5.32 -4.80 -0.66
C ARG A 31 5.22 -5.63 0.60
N MET A 32 4.39 -6.67 0.56
CA MET A 32 4.16 -7.48 1.75
C MET A 32 3.92 -8.94 1.42
N THR A 33 4.62 -9.80 2.15
CA THR A 33 4.36 -11.24 2.19
C THR A 33 3.73 -11.57 3.54
N ALA A 34 2.53 -12.14 3.51
CA ALA A 34 1.80 -12.51 4.72
C ALA A 34 0.94 -13.76 4.49
N ARG A 35 0.93 -14.70 5.46
CA ARG A 35 -0.02 -15.83 5.48
C ARG A 35 -1.49 -15.41 5.39
N ALA A 36 -1.79 -14.20 5.88
CA ALA A 36 -3.14 -13.64 5.78
C ALA A 36 -3.66 -13.52 4.34
N PHE A 37 -2.78 -13.53 3.34
CA PHE A 37 -3.14 -13.47 1.92
C PHE A 37 -3.19 -14.83 1.23
N ASP A 38 -2.89 -15.93 1.93
CA ASP A 38 -2.94 -17.27 1.35
C ASP A 38 -4.37 -17.60 0.89
N GLY A 39 -4.50 -18.13 -0.33
CA GLY A 39 -5.79 -18.44 -0.95
C GLY A 39 -6.66 -17.24 -1.34
N GLN A 40 -6.23 -16.00 -1.06
CA GLN A 40 -6.97 -14.80 -1.46
C GLN A 40 -6.70 -14.43 -2.92
N SER A 41 -7.73 -13.91 -3.60
CA SER A 41 -7.50 -13.23 -4.87
C SER A 41 -6.75 -11.91 -4.64
N ARG A 42 -6.05 -11.43 -5.68
CA ARG A 42 -5.36 -10.13 -5.65
C ARG A 42 -6.27 -8.98 -5.14
N VAL A 43 -7.52 -8.94 -5.62
CA VAL A 43 -8.49 -7.90 -5.23
C VAL A 43 -8.91 -8.05 -3.76
N ALA A 44 -9.10 -9.27 -3.27
CA ALA A 44 -9.43 -9.51 -1.87
C ALA A 44 -8.30 -9.05 -0.94
N SER A 45 -7.04 -9.38 -1.25
CA SER A 45 -5.88 -8.93 -0.47
C SER A 45 -5.77 -7.41 -0.47
N GLN A 46 -5.94 -6.77 -1.63
CA GLN A 46 -5.92 -5.31 -1.74
C GLN A 46 -7.05 -4.66 -0.93
N ARG A 47 -8.27 -5.21 -0.96
CA ARG A 47 -9.38 -4.71 -0.14
C ARG A 47 -9.11 -4.84 1.35
N ALA A 48 -8.49 -5.94 1.79
CA ALA A 48 -8.13 -6.13 3.19
C ALA A 48 -7.16 -5.04 3.68
N VAL A 49 -6.12 -4.73 2.90
CA VAL A 49 -5.17 -3.68 3.24
C VAL A 49 -5.81 -2.28 3.19
N ASN A 50 -6.55 -1.97 2.12
CA ASN A 50 -7.25 -0.67 2.00
C ASN A 50 -8.26 -0.45 3.15
N LYS A 51 -8.90 -1.50 3.65
CA LYS A 51 -9.79 -1.40 4.82
C LYS A 51 -9.05 -0.98 6.07
N VAL A 52 -7.84 -1.49 6.29
CA VAL A 52 -7.01 -1.12 7.45
C VAL A 52 -6.51 0.31 7.32
N LEU A 53 -6.18 0.75 6.11
CA LEU A 53 -5.63 2.08 5.81
C LEU A 53 -6.68 3.11 5.37
N ALA A 54 -7.95 2.86 5.70
CA ALA A 54 -9.06 3.66 5.18
C ALA A 54 -8.99 5.13 5.65
N GLU A 55 -8.51 5.37 6.87
CA GLU A 55 -8.41 6.71 7.43
C GLU A 55 -7.27 7.50 6.78
N GLU A 56 -6.11 6.87 6.55
CA GLU A 56 -4.95 7.45 5.89
C GLU A 56 -5.25 7.80 4.43
N LEU A 57 -5.95 6.90 3.72
CA LEU A 57 -6.39 7.09 2.33
C LEU A 57 -7.52 8.13 2.20
N ALA A 58 -8.30 8.35 3.26
CA ALA A 58 -9.27 9.45 3.31
C ALA A 58 -8.61 10.79 3.68
N GLY A 59 -7.39 10.76 4.21
CA GLY A 59 -6.68 11.93 4.70
C GLY A 59 -5.42 12.25 3.87
N PRO A 60 -4.22 12.10 4.45
CA PRO A 60 -2.99 12.62 3.85
C PRO A 60 -2.51 11.82 2.64
N VAL A 61 -2.75 10.51 2.59
CA VAL A 61 -2.26 9.64 1.52
C VAL A 61 -3.15 9.79 0.30
N HIS A 62 -2.56 10.21 -0.80
CA HIS A 62 -3.25 10.33 -2.09
C HIS A 62 -3.37 8.99 -2.82
N ALA A 63 -2.30 8.20 -2.85
CA ALA A 63 -2.27 6.94 -3.60
C ALA A 63 -1.44 5.85 -2.91
N LEU A 64 -1.89 4.61 -3.07
CA LEU A 64 -1.26 3.42 -2.51
C LEU A 64 -1.16 2.30 -3.56
N ALA A 65 0.07 1.94 -3.92
CA ALA A 65 0.39 0.78 -4.74
C ALA A 65 0.65 -0.44 -3.83
N LEU A 66 0.05 -1.59 -4.18
CA LEU A 66 0.11 -2.81 -3.36
C LEU A 66 0.64 -4.00 -4.14
N GLU A 67 1.75 -4.56 -3.66
CA GLU A 67 2.31 -5.85 -4.09
C GLU A 67 2.21 -6.85 -2.94
N LEU A 68 1.13 -7.65 -2.94
CA LEU A 68 0.78 -8.55 -1.83
C LEU A 68 0.94 -10.01 -2.26
N ARG A 69 1.63 -10.80 -1.45
CA ARG A 69 1.85 -12.25 -1.70
C ARG A 69 1.48 -13.08 -0.47
N GLY A 70 0.89 -14.25 -0.73
CA GLY A 70 0.78 -15.31 0.26
C GLY A 70 2.17 -15.84 0.66
N ALA A 71 2.29 -16.40 1.86
CA ALA A 71 3.52 -17.03 2.32
C ALA A 71 3.67 -18.47 1.83
N GLU A 72 2.60 -19.08 1.33
CA GLU A 72 2.58 -20.44 0.77
C GLU A 72 2.62 -20.47 -0.77
N ALA A 73 2.97 -19.34 -1.41
CA ALA A 73 3.04 -19.20 -2.86
C ALA A 73 4.23 -19.94 -3.48
#